data_AF-K2MN76-F1
#
_entry.id   AF-K2MN76-F1
#
_cell.length_a   1.000
_cell.length_b   1.000
_cell.length_c   1.000
_cell.angle_alpha   90.00
_cell.angle_beta   90.00
_cell.angle_gamma   90.00
#
_symmetry.space_group_name_H-M   'P 1'
#
loop_
_entity.id
_entity.type
_entity.pdbx_description
1 polymer ?
#
loop_
_entity_poly.entity_id
_entity_poly.type
_entity_poly.pdbx_seq_one_letter_code
_entity_poly.pdbx_strand_id
1 'polypeptide(L)'
;MALHHFFRRGIVFSHRDFGTALDCVRASFATGTHRAYLYTGRGPSARSMHVGHVIPFLLTRYLQDALGLPLVIQITDDEKHFFRDIPISGARASGLVVENIKDIIAFGFDPRKTFIFRNTAYMGDMYPTVVQVQRMLTLSAVKNTFGLKDSDNVGKAAFPAVQAAPCFSSAFPRVL
;
A
#
# COMPACT_ATOMS: atom_id res chain seq x y z
N MET A 1 4.11 -16.87 -18.63
CA MET A 1 2.70 -16.65 -18.20
C MET A 1 2.02 -15.74 -19.22
N ALA A 2 0.75 -15.96 -19.56
CA ALA A 2 0.02 -15.07 -20.48
C ALA A 2 -0.31 -13.73 -19.80
N LEU A 3 -0.40 -12.63 -20.56
CA LEU A 3 -0.74 -11.30 -20.03
C LEU A 3 -2.04 -11.34 -19.19
N HIS A 4 -2.21 -10.51 -18.16
CA HIS A 4 -3.48 -10.50 -17.42
C HIS A 4 -4.63 -9.98 -18.30
N HIS A 5 -5.84 -10.51 -18.12
CA HIS A 5 -7.01 -10.05 -18.89
C HIS A 5 -7.39 -8.59 -18.58
N PHE A 6 -6.99 -8.05 -17.41
CA PHE A 6 -7.18 -6.64 -17.10
C PHE A 6 -6.41 -5.70 -18.04
N PHE A 7 -5.22 -6.10 -18.51
CA PHE A 7 -4.49 -5.34 -19.53
C PHE A 7 -5.14 -5.51 -20.90
N ARG A 8 -5.45 -6.75 -21.30
CA ARG A 8 -6.06 -7.04 -22.61
C ARG A 8 -7.42 -6.37 -22.83
N ARG A 9 -8.18 -6.15 -21.76
CA ARG A 9 -9.54 -5.58 -21.81
C ARG A 9 -9.59 -4.10 -21.44
N GLY A 10 -8.44 -3.44 -21.25
CA GLY A 10 -8.40 -2.03 -20.86
C GLY A 10 -9.04 -1.73 -19.50
N ILE A 11 -9.06 -2.70 -18.57
CA ILE A 11 -9.48 -2.45 -17.19
C ILE A 11 -8.35 -1.69 -16.47
N VAL A 12 -7.11 -2.10 -16.71
CA VAL A 12 -5.90 -1.32 -16.37
C VAL A 12 -5.43 -0.68 -17.66
N PHE A 13 -5.76 0.59 -17.85
CA PHE A 13 -5.65 1.28 -19.14
C PHE A 13 -4.62 2.42 -19.18
N SER A 14 -4.09 2.84 -18.04
CA SER A 14 -3.14 3.96 -17.96
C SER A 14 -2.01 3.63 -17.00
N HIS A 15 -0.88 4.32 -17.18
CA HIS A 15 0.29 4.18 -16.34
C HIS A 15 1.12 5.47 -16.30
N ARG A 16 2.07 5.52 -15.37
CA ARG A 16 3.19 6.46 -15.33
C ARG A 16 4.45 5.66 -15.09
N ASP A 17 5.50 5.93 -15.87
CA ASP A 17 6.83 5.29 -15.77
C ASP A 17 6.88 3.76 -15.77
N PHE A 18 5.83 3.09 -16.27
CA PHE A 18 5.77 1.62 -16.27
C PHE A 18 6.86 0.99 -17.14
N GLY A 19 7.23 1.63 -18.27
CA GLY A 19 8.36 1.20 -19.09
C GLY A 19 9.68 1.21 -18.29
N THR A 20 9.98 2.33 -17.63
CA THR A 20 11.14 2.48 -16.76
C THR A 20 11.16 1.42 -15.65
N ALA A 21 10.02 1.19 -15.00
CA ALA A 21 9.90 0.17 -13.97
C ALA A 21 10.18 -1.25 -14.52
N LEU A 22 9.67 -1.57 -15.71
CA LEU A 22 9.94 -2.85 -16.37
C LEU A 22 11.41 -3.03 -16.71
N ASP A 23 12.10 -1.98 -17.16
CA ASP A 23 13.54 -2.05 -17.45
C ASP A 23 14.36 -2.25 -16.17
N CYS A 24 13.98 -1.62 -15.06
CA CYS A 24 14.58 -1.89 -13.74
C CYS A 24 14.37 -3.36 -13.30
N VAL A 25 13.17 -3.91 -13.50
CA VAL A 25 12.86 -5.31 -13.19
C VAL A 25 13.66 -6.26 -14.09
N ARG A 26 13.73 -6.00 -15.39
CA ARG A 26 14.52 -6.78 -16.35
C ARG A 26 16.00 -6.81 -15.98
N ALA A 27 16.57 -5.66 -15.62
CA ALA A 27 17.96 -5.59 -15.16
C ALA A 27 18.19 -6.41 -13.88
N SER A 28 17.19 -6.52 -13.00
CA SER A 28 17.26 -7.34 -11.79
C SER A 28 17.38 -8.84 -12.08
N PHE A 29 16.87 -9.31 -13.22
CA PHE A 29 17.01 -10.73 -13.61
C PHE A 29 18.44 -11.11 -13.99
N ALA A 30 19.24 -10.16 -14.47
CA ALA A 30 20.64 -10.42 -14.80
C ALA A 30 21.51 -10.55 -13.54
N THR A 31 21.18 -9.82 -12.46
CA THR A 31 21.96 -9.79 -11.23
C THR A 31 21.43 -10.72 -10.14
N GLY A 32 20.17 -11.14 -10.23
CA GLY A 32 19.48 -11.93 -9.20
C GLY A 32 18.99 -11.11 -8.00
N THR A 33 19.24 -9.80 -7.96
CA THR A 33 18.82 -8.91 -6.88
C THR A 33 17.69 -8.01 -7.33
N HIS A 34 16.53 -8.11 -6.66
CA HIS A 34 15.37 -7.28 -6.97
C HIS A 34 15.66 -5.78 -6.69
N ARG A 35 15.47 -4.94 -7.71
CA ARG A 35 15.60 -3.48 -7.61
C ARG A 35 14.25 -2.75 -7.53
N ALA A 36 13.17 -3.51 -7.46
CA ALA A 36 11.81 -3.02 -7.39
C ALA A 36 10.97 -3.96 -6.51
N TYR A 37 9.89 -3.43 -5.97
CA TYR A 37 8.88 -4.18 -5.22
C TYR A 37 7.49 -3.66 -5.58
N LEU A 38 6.48 -4.46 -5.30
CA LEU A 38 5.08 -4.09 -5.47
C LEU A 38 4.56 -3.46 -4.18
N TYR A 39 3.77 -2.41 -4.29
CA TYR A 39 3.08 -1.78 -3.16
C TYR A 39 1.60 -1.62 -3.47
N THR A 40 0.76 -2.09 -2.54
CA THR A 40 -0.68 -1.78 -2.52
C THR A 40 -1.15 -1.60 -1.08
N GLY A 41 -2.42 -1.26 -0.85
CA GLY A 41 -2.91 -1.01 0.50
C GLY A 41 -4.41 -1.23 0.66
N ARG A 42 -4.83 -1.28 1.92
CA ARG A 42 -6.22 -1.47 2.33
C ARG A 42 -6.52 -0.69 3.61
N GLY A 43 -7.51 0.19 3.53
CA GLY A 43 -8.12 0.80 4.71
C GLY A 43 -9.22 -0.09 5.30
N PRO A 44 -9.08 -0.60 6.55
CA PRO A 44 -10.02 -1.55 7.15
C PRO A 44 -11.29 -0.85 7.67
N SER A 45 -12.27 -0.60 6.79
CA SER A 45 -13.52 0.09 7.13
C SER A 45 -14.71 -0.82 7.46
N ALA A 46 -14.70 -2.07 6.99
CA ALA A 46 -15.79 -3.03 7.13
C ALA A 46 -15.24 -4.44 7.36
N ARG A 47 -16.06 -5.34 7.94
CA ARG A 47 -15.63 -6.71 8.26
C ARG A 47 -15.26 -7.55 7.05
N SER A 48 -15.83 -7.28 5.88
CA SER A 48 -15.58 -8.05 4.66
C SER A 48 -15.35 -7.13 3.47
N MET A 49 -14.47 -7.58 2.56
CA MET A 49 -14.23 -6.96 1.27
C MET A 49 -15.32 -7.31 0.25
N HIS A 50 -15.96 -6.30 -0.35
CA HIS A 50 -16.80 -6.50 -1.53
C HIS A 50 -15.98 -6.69 -2.83
N VAL A 51 -16.64 -7.12 -3.91
CA VAL A 51 -16.01 -7.39 -5.23
C VAL A 51 -15.20 -6.22 -5.79
N GLY A 52 -15.59 -4.97 -5.54
CA GLY A 52 -14.81 -3.80 -5.97
C GLY A 52 -13.41 -3.71 -5.36
N HIS A 53 -13.16 -4.31 -4.19
CA HIS A 53 -11.83 -4.32 -3.58
C HIS A 53 -10.92 -5.40 -4.17
N VAL A 54 -11.45 -6.32 -4.97
CA VAL A 54 -10.73 -7.49 -5.48
C VAL A 54 -9.77 -7.12 -6.61
N ILE A 55 -10.12 -6.12 -7.43
CA ILE A 55 -9.41 -5.80 -8.67
C ILE A 55 -7.92 -5.48 -8.43
N PRO A 56 -7.53 -4.61 -7.47
CA PRO A 56 -6.13 -4.35 -7.20
C PRO A 56 -5.36 -5.61 -6.75
N PHE A 57 -5.94 -6.43 -5.87
CA PHE A 57 -5.25 -7.63 -5.36
C PHE A 57 -5.07 -8.71 -6.42
N LEU A 58 -6.05 -8.95 -7.30
CA LEU A 58 -5.88 -9.88 -8.41
C LEU A 58 -4.77 -9.45 -9.37
N LEU A 59 -4.71 -8.15 -9.68
CA LEU A 59 -3.65 -7.61 -10.53
C LEU A 59 -2.29 -7.73 -9.85
N THR A 60 -2.20 -7.34 -8.58
CA THR A 60 -0.96 -7.39 -7.81
C THR A 60 -0.46 -8.82 -7.65
N ARG A 61 -1.35 -9.80 -7.43
CA ARG A 61 -1.01 -11.23 -7.38
C ARG A 61 -0.46 -11.69 -8.72
N TYR A 62 -1.12 -11.32 -9.83
CA TYR A 62 -0.60 -11.60 -11.17
C TYR A 62 0.81 -11.01 -11.39
N LEU A 63 1.03 -9.76 -10.99
CA LEU A 63 2.33 -9.09 -11.13
C LEU A 63 3.40 -9.73 -10.27
N GLN A 64 3.06 -10.13 -9.04
CA GLN A 64 3.96 -10.86 -8.14
C GLN A 64 4.40 -12.18 -8.78
N ASP A 65 3.46 -12.97 -9.30
CA ASP A 65 3.76 -14.26 -9.93
C ASP A 65 4.55 -14.08 -11.25
N ALA A 66 4.20 -13.08 -12.06
CA ALA A 66 4.84 -12.85 -13.35
C ALA A 66 6.27 -12.34 -13.23
N LEU A 67 6.55 -11.49 -12.23
CA LEU A 67 7.81 -10.76 -12.09
C LEU A 67 8.67 -11.28 -10.93
N GLY A 68 8.09 -12.11 -10.05
CA GLY A 68 8.78 -12.69 -8.90
C GLY A 68 9.15 -11.67 -7.82
N LEU A 69 8.56 -10.48 -7.80
CA LEU A 69 8.95 -9.36 -6.92
C LEU A 69 8.43 -9.52 -5.48
N PRO A 70 9.12 -8.90 -4.50
CA PRO A 70 8.55 -8.67 -3.18
C PRO A 70 7.29 -7.79 -3.27
N LEU A 71 6.36 -7.99 -2.34
CA LEU A 71 5.12 -7.24 -2.21
C LEU A 71 4.97 -6.73 -0.77
N VAL A 72 4.69 -5.44 -0.63
CA VAL A 72 4.26 -4.85 0.63
C VAL A 72 2.81 -4.41 0.55
N ILE A 73 2.02 -4.73 1.58
CA ILE A 73 0.61 -4.37 1.68
C ILE A 73 0.39 -3.55 2.95
N GLN A 74 0.04 -2.28 2.78
CA GLN A 74 -0.24 -1.37 3.89
C GLN A 74 -1.69 -1.52 4.39
N ILE A 75 -1.86 -1.73 5.70
CA ILE A 75 -3.16 -1.62 6.37
C ILE A 75 -3.25 -0.28 7.08
N THR A 76 -4.06 0.64 6.54
CA THR A 76 -4.18 2.03 6.98
C THR A 76 -5.24 2.20 8.07
N ASP A 77 -5.02 1.55 9.20
CA ASP A 77 -5.96 1.60 10.34
C ASP A 77 -6.02 2.98 11.01
N ASP A 78 -4.91 3.72 10.99
CA ASP A 78 -4.80 5.11 11.41
C ASP A 78 -5.65 6.06 10.54
N GLU A 79 -5.65 5.91 9.21
CA GLU A 79 -6.55 6.67 8.32
C GLU A 79 -8.01 6.43 8.67
N LYS A 80 -8.40 5.19 8.95
CA LYS A 80 -9.77 4.88 9.35
C LYS A 80 -10.14 5.52 10.69
N HIS A 81 -9.18 5.66 11.59
CA HIS A 81 -9.38 6.45 12.80
C HIS A 81 -9.59 7.94 12.49
N PHE A 82 -8.69 8.56 11.74
CA PHE A 82 -8.75 10.01 11.45
C PHE A 82 -9.96 10.44 10.62
N PHE A 83 -10.45 9.58 9.72
CA PHE A 83 -11.51 9.91 8.77
C PHE A 83 -12.88 9.34 9.12
N ARG A 84 -12.97 8.25 9.89
CA ARG A 84 -14.22 7.52 10.14
C ARG A 84 -14.48 7.20 11.61
N ASP A 85 -13.67 7.73 12.52
CA ASP A 85 -13.79 7.50 13.97
C ASP A 85 -13.82 6.00 14.34
N ILE A 86 -13.06 5.20 13.60
CA ILE A 86 -12.83 3.79 13.92
C ILE A 86 -11.77 3.73 15.04
N PRO A 87 -12.01 3.01 16.15
CA PRO A 87 -11.01 2.91 17.22
C PRO A 87 -9.69 2.30 16.71
N ILE A 88 -8.55 2.77 17.24
CA ILE A 88 -7.22 2.19 16.97
C ILE A 88 -6.92 0.96 17.83
N SER A 89 -7.70 0.71 18.88
CA SER A 89 -7.47 -0.39 19.82
C SER A 89 -8.78 -1.05 20.25
N GLY A 90 -8.65 -2.20 20.92
CA GLY A 90 -9.79 -3.00 21.38
C GLY A 90 -10.30 -3.99 20.34
N ALA A 91 -11.22 -4.85 20.77
CA ALA A 91 -11.67 -6.02 20.01
C ALA A 91 -12.27 -5.66 18.64
N ARG A 92 -13.01 -4.54 18.55
CA ARG A 92 -13.59 -4.07 17.28
C ARG A 92 -12.52 -3.68 16.26
N ALA A 93 -11.51 -2.92 16.68
CA ALA A 93 -10.41 -2.47 15.83
C ALA A 93 -9.59 -3.65 15.31
N SER A 94 -9.18 -4.52 16.24
CA SER A 94 -8.41 -5.72 15.93
C SER A 94 -9.19 -6.67 15.01
N GLY A 95 -10.49 -6.85 15.26
CA GLY A 95 -11.35 -7.68 14.41
C GLY A 95 -11.42 -7.17 12.97
N LEU A 96 -11.61 -5.87 12.75
CA LEU A 96 -11.65 -5.30 11.40
C LEU A 96 -10.32 -5.51 10.66
N VAL A 97 -9.19 -5.24 11.32
CA VAL A 97 -7.86 -5.41 10.74
C VAL A 97 -7.63 -6.89 10.39
N VAL A 98 -7.87 -7.80 11.34
CA VAL A 98 -7.63 -9.24 11.15
C VAL A 98 -8.49 -9.81 10.02
N GLU A 99 -9.78 -9.49 9.95
CA GLU A 99 -10.66 -10.02 8.90
C GLU A 99 -10.27 -9.48 7.51
N ASN A 100 -9.89 -8.21 7.38
CA ASN A 100 -9.41 -7.68 6.10
C ASN A 100 -8.07 -8.33 5.69
N ILE A 101 -7.18 -8.62 6.64
CA ILE A 101 -5.92 -9.32 6.35
C ILE A 101 -6.21 -10.76 5.88
N LYS A 102 -7.17 -11.46 6.50
CA LYS A 102 -7.59 -12.80 6.05
C LYS A 102 -8.14 -12.76 4.62
N ASP A 103 -9.01 -11.80 4.31
CA ASP A 103 -9.54 -11.61 2.95
C ASP A 103 -8.40 -11.37 1.93
N ILE A 104 -7.37 -10.60 2.31
CA ILE A 104 -6.20 -10.34 1.45
C ILE A 104 -5.38 -11.62 1.24
N ILE A 105 -5.10 -12.37 2.31
CA ILE A 105 -4.33 -13.63 2.22
C ILE A 105 -5.05 -14.65 1.34
N ALA A 106 -6.39 -14.66 1.35
CA ALA A 106 -7.20 -15.57 0.55
C ALA A 106 -7.03 -15.40 -0.98
N PHE A 107 -6.43 -14.30 -1.47
CA PHE A 107 -6.05 -14.16 -2.88
C PHE A 107 -4.87 -15.05 -3.31
N GLY A 108 -4.16 -15.68 -2.36
CA GLY A 108 -3.11 -16.65 -2.66
C GLY A 108 -1.76 -16.03 -3.05
N PHE A 109 -1.38 -14.91 -2.42
CA PHE A 109 -0.02 -14.34 -2.53
C PHE A 109 1.05 -15.31 -1.99
N ASP A 110 2.28 -15.26 -2.51
CA ASP A 110 3.40 -16.06 -1.95
C ASP A 110 3.79 -15.48 -0.59
N PRO A 111 3.59 -16.21 0.53
CA PRO A 111 3.87 -15.70 1.86
C PRO A 111 5.36 -15.41 2.10
N ARG A 112 6.27 -16.03 1.31
CA ARG A 112 7.72 -15.78 1.42
C ARG A 112 8.14 -14.47 0.78
N LYS A 113 7.28 -13.86 -0.03
CA LYS A 113 7.54 -12.60 -0.76
C LYS A 113 6.55 -11.51 -0.42
N THR A 114 5.71 -11.70 0.59
CA THR A 114 4.61 -10.78 0.91
C THR A 114 4.71 -10.34 2.35
N PHE A 115 4.81 -9.03 2.54
CA PHE A 115 4.81 -8.39 3.85
C PHE A 115 3.56 -7.52 4.01
N ILE A 116 2.68 -7.92 4.94
CA ILE A 116 1.49 -7.15 5.29
C ILE A 116 1.76 -6.46 6.62
N PHE A 117 1.58 -5.14 6.67
CA PHE A 117 1.83 -4.38 7.88
C PHE A 117 0.69 -3.44 8.22
N ARG A 118 0.49 -3.25 9.52
CA ARG A 118 -0.46 -2.30 10.08
C ARG A 118 0.27 -1.01 10.42
N ASN A 119 -0.25 0.13 10.00
CA ASN A 119 0.43 1.42 10.22
C ASN A 119 0.77 1.66 11.68
N THR A 120 -0.19 1.49 12.59
CA THR A 120 0.04 1.70 14.03
C THR A 120 1.03 0.72 14.66
N ALA A 121 1.33 -0.41 14.02
CA ALA A 121 2.30 -1.39 14.50
C ALA A 121 3.70 -1.21 13.87
N TYR A 122 3.76 -0.78 12.61
CA TYR A 122 5.01 -0.69 11.84
C TYR A 122 5.57 0.74 11.76
N MET A 123 4.84 1.74 12.26
CA MET A 123 5.22 3.15 12.17
C MET A 123 6.68 3.40 12.56
N GLY A 124 7.17 2.79 13.65
CA GLY A 124 8.53 3.00 14.14
C GLY A 124 9.61 2.78 13.08
N ASP A 125 9.55 1.65 12.37
CA ASP A 125 10.53 1.29 11.34
C ASP A 125 10.45 2.22 10.11
N MET A 126 9.23 2.64 9.74
CA MET A 126 9.04 3.53 8.58
C MET A 126 9.11 5.03 8.90
N TYR A 127 9.12 5.43 10.18
CA TYR A 127 9.00 6.82 10.61
C TYR A 127 10.10 7.74 10.06
N PRO A 128 11.39 7.32 9.97
CA PRO A 128 12.41 8.16 9.35
C PRO A 128 12.05 8.58 7.92
N THR A 129 11.49 7.66 7.12
CA THR A 129 11.00 7.96 5.77
C THR A 129 9.78 8.87 5.81
N VAL A 130 8.82 8.61 6.71
CA VAL A 130 7.64 9.47 6.90
C VAL A 130 8.04 10.91 7.19
N VAL A 131 9.00 11.14 8.08
CA VAL A 131 9.46 12.49 8.45
C VAL A 131 10.09 13.22 7.26
N GLN A 132 10.88 12.52 6.43
CA GLN A 132 11.41 13.12 5.20
C GLN A 132 10.29 13.54 4.25
N VAL A 133 9.27 12.69 4.06
CA VAL A 133 8.12 13.02 3.21
C VAL A 133 7.31 14.18 3.79
N GLN A 134 7.05 14.19 5.10
CA GLN A 134 6.36 15.28 5.78
C GLN A 134 7.08 16.62 5.56
N ARG A 135 8.41 16.63 5.57
CA ARG A 135 9.20 17.85 5.31
C ARG A 135 9.05 18.38 3.88
N MET A 136 8.79 17.49 2.92
CA MET A 136 8.61 17.86 1.50
C MET A 136 7.20 18.34 1.18
N LEU A 137 6.21 18.05 2.03
CA LEU A 137 4.81 18.41 1.81
C LEU A 137 4.49 19.73 2.51
N THR A 138 4.01 20.72 1.75
CA THR A 138 3.43 21.92 2.36
C THR A 138 1.98 21.65 2.77
N LEU A 139 1.54 22.28 3.87
CA LEU A 139 0.15 22.16 4.31
C LEU A 139 -0.83 22.66 3.23
N SER A 140 -0.47 23.70 2.47
CA SER A 140 -1.30 24.19 1.37
C SER A 140 -1.46 23.16 0.25
N ALA A 141 -0.39 22.45 -0.13
CA ALA A 141 -0.48 21.37 -1.12
C ALA A 141 -1.38 20.24 -0.61
N VAL A 142 -1.20 19.81 0.65
CA VAL A 142 -2.04 18.77 1.26
C VAL A 142 -3.52 19.20 1.30
N LYS A 143 -3.83 20.41 1.74
CA LYS A 143 -5.21 20.94 1.76
C LYS A 143 -5.82 20.97 0.36
N ASN A 144 -5.09 21.48 -0.62
CA ASN A 144 -5.58 21.63 -1.99
C ASN A 144 -5.79 20.28 -2.68
N THR A 145 -4.90 19.31 -2.48
CA THR A 145 -4.99 17.98 -3.10
C THR A 145 -6.07 17.12 -2.47
N PHE A 146 -6.22 17.15 -1.14
CA PHE A 146 -7.13 16.26 -0.41
C PHE A 146 -8.43 16.94 0.07
N GLY A 147 -8.61 18.22 -0.21
CA GLY A 147 -9.81 18.99 0.16
C GLY A 147 -9.98 19.21 1.66
N LEU A 148 -8.89 19.29 2.42
CA LEU A 148 -8.93 19.47 3.87
C LEU A 148 -9.32 20.91 4.27
N LYS A 149 -10.08 21.02 5.35
CA LYS A 149 -10.50 22.28 5.97
C LYS A 149 -9.73 22.52 7.26
N ASP A 150 -9.71 23.76 7.75
CA ASP A 150 -9.05 24.07 9.03
C ASP A 150 -9.74 23.46 10.24
N SER A 151 -11.00 23.00 10.09
CA SER A 151 -11.72 22.24 11.10
C SER A 151 -11.39 20.73 11.10
N ASP A 152 -10.60 20.24 10.15
CA ASP A 152 -10.16 18.84 10.13
C ASP A 152 -9.05 18.58 11.16
N ASN A 153 -9.00 17.36 11.69
CA ASN A 153 -7.94 16.98 12.63
C ASN A 153 -6.57 16.88 11.94
N VAL A 154 -5.50 17.14 12.70
CA VAL A 154 -4.11 17.11 12.21
C VAL A 154 -3.69 15.74 11.66
N GLY A 155 -4.32 14.65 12.10
CA GLY A 155 -4.09 13.31 11.58
C GLY A 155 -4.41 13.20 10.09
N LYS A 156 -5.51 13.81 9.64
CA LYS A 156 -5.86 13.88 8.21
C LYS A 156 -4.81 14.62 7.38
N ALA A 157 -4.22 15.67 7.93
CA ALA A 157 -3.17 16.43 7.26
C ALA A 157 -1.82 15.69 7.23
N ALA A 158 -1.51 14.89 8.26
CA ALA A 158 -0.27 14.14 8.35
C ALA A 158 -0.29 12.80 7.57
N PHE A 159 -1.47 12.18 7.42
CA PHE A 159 -1.64 10.86 6.82
C PHE A 159 -1.08 10.70 5.38
N PRO A 160 -1.18 11.69 4.47
CA PRO A 160 -0.63 11.54 3.13
C PRO A 160 0.86 11.14 3.09
N ALA A 161 1.65 11.63 4.04
CA ALA A 161 3.05 11.23 4.17
C ALA A 161 3.20 9.76 4.59
N VAL A 162 2.33 9.28 5.48
CA VAL A 162 2.28 7.87 5.91
C VAL A 162 1.89 6.94 4.75
N GLN A 163 0.96 7.37 3.89
CA GLN A 163 0.57 6.57 2.71
C GLN A 163 1.63 6.59 1.60
N ALA A 164 2.41 7.67 1.50
CA ALA A 164 3.49 7.82 0.51
C ALA A 164 4.80 7.13 0.93
N ALA A 165 5.09 7.01 2.22
CA ALA A 165 6.33 6.41 2.71
C ALA A 165 6.59 4.99 2.16
N PRO A 166 5.60 4.09 2.05
CA PRO A 166 5.77 2.77 1.44
C PRO A 166 6.13 2.76 -0.04
N CYS A 167 6.13 3.91 -0.74
CA CYS A 167 6.68 4.01 -2.10
C CYS A 167 8.21 4.06 -2.14
N PHE A 168 8.86 4.22 -0.99
CA PHE A 168 10.32 4.25 -0.86
C PHE A 168 10.79 2.99 -0.11
N SER A 169 11.78 2.29 -0.67
CA SER A 169 12.34 1.09 -0.02
C SER A 169 12.96 1.39 1.35
N SER A 170 13.35 2.64 1.62
CA SER A 170 13.84 3.09 2.92
C SER A 170 12.83 2.96 4.06
N ALA A 171 11.54 2.77 3.75
CA ALA A 171 10.52 2.43 4.75
C ALA A 171 10.60 0.96 5.23
N PHE A 172 11.41 0.13 4.58
CA PHE A 172 11.47 -1.32 4.79
C PHE A 172 12.88 -1.87 5.07
N PRO A 173 13.69 -1.25 5.96
CA PRO A 173 15.11 -1.58 6.12
C PRO A 173 15.40 -3.00 6.63
N ARG A 174 14.38 -3.72 7.11
CA ARG A 174 14.48 -5.08 7.67
C ARG A 174 13.73 -6.13 6.86
N VAL A 175 13.00 -5.71 5.82
CA VAL A 175 12.05 -6.55 5.09
C VAL A 175 12.42 -6.66 3.61
N LEU A 176 12.84 -5.55 2.99
CA LEU A 176 13.29 -5.46 1.60
C LEU A 176 14.80 -5.26 1.54
#